data_AF-W2RVY1-F1
#
_entry.id   AF-W2RVY1-F1
#
_cell.length_a   1.000
_cell.length_b   1.000
_cell.length_c   1.000
_cell.angle_alpha   90.00
_cell.angle_beta   90.00
_cell.angle_gamma   90.00
#
_symmetry.space_group_name_H-M   'P 1'
#
loop_
_entity.id
_entity.type
_entity.pdbx_description
1 polymer ?
#
loop_
_entity_poly.entity_id
_entity_poly.type
_entity_poly.pdbx_seq_one_letter_code
_entity_poly.pdbx_strand_id
1 'polypeptide(L)'
;MNARFNARYLRHSGGLNVQVRDNPYYPGRAKMDSWLEVVPKDTLRWHVTTRPSASVLKKTVQRNALQSKWYKLFCQALWDHGYTREGRKQNTWEKGLAGTLELIVIKGAGWDESEEVVLGQCSKIVAAVEAEQRKTG
;
A
#
# COMPACT_ATOMS: atom_id res chain seq x y z
N MET A 1 12.83 -12.68 -14.64
CA MET A 1 12.46 -11.24 -14.73
C MET A 1 12.19 -10.76 -13.32
N ASN A 2 12.93 -9.76 -12.82
CA ASN A 2 12.68 -9.19 -11.49
C ASN A 2 11.42 -8.30 -11.55
N ALA A 3 10.32 -8.78 -10.99
CA ALA A 3 9.12 -7.98 -10.79
C ALA A 3 9.44 -6.84 -9.79
N ARG A 4 8.94 -5.64 -10.06
CA ARG A 4 9.14 -4.45 -9.20
C ARG A 4 7.78 -4.02 -8.66
N PHE A 5 7.72 -3.65 -7.38
CA PHE A 5 6.55 -3.10 -6.71
C PHE A 5 6.89 -1.69 -6.18
N ASN A 6 5.93 -0.77 -6.22
CA ASN A 6 6.08 0.58 -5.71
C ASN A 6 4.98 0.88 -4.68
N ALA A 7 5.31 1.41 -3.51
CA ALA A 7 4.33 2.03 -2.61
C ALA A 7 4.45 3.55 -2.68
N ARG A 8 3.38 4.29 -2.39
CA ARG A 8 3.40 5.75 -2.24
C ARG A 8 2.64 6.11 -0.98
N TYR A 9 3.34 6.68 -0.01
CA TYR A 9 2.74 7.17 1.24
C TYR A 9 2.63 8.70 1.18
N LEU A 10 1.53 9.28 1.64
CA LEU A 10 1.34 10.73 1.71
C LEU A 10 0.81 11.05 3.12
N ARG A 11 1.56 11.87 3.87
CA ARG A 11 1.13 12.43 5.15
C ARG A 11 0.66 13.88 4.93
N HIS A 12 -0.44 14.27 5.55
CA HIS A 12 -0.84 15.67 5.64
C HIS A 12 0.33 16.48 6.24
N SER A 13 0.78 17.51 5.51
CA SER A 13 1.87 18.46 5.81
C SER A 13 3.32 18.07 5.49
N GLY A 14 3.57 17.06 4.66
CA GLY A 14 4.93 16.75 4.21
C GLY A 14 4.95 15.47 3.39
N GLY A 15 4.74 15.61 2.08
CA GLY A 15 4.70 14.48 1.16
C GLY A 15 6.05 13.78 1.08
N LEU A 16 6.21 12.68 1.82
CA LEU A 16 7.35 11.79 1.64
C LEU A 16 6.99 10.77 0.54
N ASN A 17 7.52 10.95 -0.65
CA ASN A 17 7.54 9.89 -1.66
C ASN A 17 8.42 8.74 -1.12
N VAL A 18 7.83 7.72 -0.50
CA VAL A 18 8.53 6.43 -0.29
C VAL A 18 8.67 5.76 -1.65
N GLN A 19 9.61 6.21 -2.45
CA GLN A 19 9.89 5.61 -3.74
C GLN A 19 10.88 4.48 -3.62
N VAL A 20 10.39 3.28 -3.90
CA VAL A 20 11.20 2.29 -4.61
C VAL A 20 11.14 2.68 -6.10
N ARG A 21 11.95 3.69 -6.46
CA ARG A 21 12.12 4.34 -7.78
C ARG A 21 10.94 5.12 -8.38
N ASP A 22 11.19 6.43 -8.50
CA ASP A 22 10.60 7.39 -9.44
C ASP A 22 10.29 6.76 -10.80
N ASN A 23 9.04 6.90 -11.23
CA ASN A 23 8.69 6.77 -12.64
C ASN A 23 7.87 8.02 -13.06
N PRO A 24 8.45 8.96 -13.81
CA PRO A 24 7.86 10.29 -14.09
C PRO A 24 6.74 10.30 -15.14
N TYR A 25 6.23 9.15 -15.59
CA TYR A 25 5.46 9.09 -16.84
C TYR A 25 3.94 9.11 -16.75
N TYR A 26 3.27 9.22 -15.58
CA TYR A 26 1.82 8.94 -15.57
C TYR A 26 0.94 9.86 -14.73
N PRO A 27 -0.22 10.30 -15.30
CA PRO A 27 -1.08 11.31 -14.72
C PRO A 27 -1.76 10.79 -13.45
N GLY A 28 -1.73 11.61 -12.40
CA GLY A 28 -2.45 11.39 -11.16
C GLY A 28 -3.94 11.20 -11.44
N ARG A 29 -4.58 10.22 -10.81
CA ARG A 29 -6.03 10.11 -10.84
C ARG A 29 -6.57 11.12 -9.84
N ALA A 30 -7.06 12.27 -10.33
CA ALA A 30 -7.62 13.35 -9.49
C ALA A 30 -8.68 12.88 -8.46
N LYS A 31 -9.40 11.78 -8.75
CA LYS A 31 -10.41 11.18 -7.84
C LYS A 31 -9.81 10.40 -6.68
N MET A 32 -8.55 9.98 -6.79
CA MET A 32 -7.80 9.27 -5.76
C MET A 32 -7.08 10.27 -4.85
N ASP A 33 -6.58 11.36 -5.44
CA ASP A 33 -6.00 12.47 -4.68
C ASP A 33 -7.05 13.04 -3.70
N SER A 34 -8.29 13.29 -4.12
CA SER A 34 -9.34 13.79 -3.21
C SER A 34 -9.77 12.80 -2.11
N TRP A 35 -9.76 11.49 -2.38
CA TRP A 35 -10.10 10.47 -1.38
C TRP A 35 -8.97 10.22 -0.37
N LEU A 36 -7.73 10.49 -0.77
CA LEU A 36 -6.53 10.46 0.05
C LEU A 36 -6.20 11.81 0.73
N GLU A 37 -6.83 12.91 0.30
CA GLU A 37 -6.70 14.25 0.90
C GLU A 37 -7.71 14.52 2.01
N VAL A 38 -8.83 13.79 2.08
CA VAL A 38 -9.85 13.98 3.13
C VAL A 38 -9.81 12.79 4.09
N VAL A 39 -8.74 12.70 4.87
CA VAL A 39 -8.53 11.60 5.83
C VAL A 39 -8.59 12.11 7.27
N PRO A 40 -9.38 11.47 8.15
CA PRO A 40 -9.32 11.78 9.56
C PRO A 40 -7.88 11.66 10.06
N LYS A 41 -7.41 12.63 10.85
CA LYS A 41 -6.01 12.75 11.31
C LYS A 41 -5.46 11.51 12.05
N ASP A 42 -6.32 10.57 12.41
CA ASP A 42 -6.05 9.43 13.27
C ASP A 42 -6.30 8.07 12.58
N THR A 43 -6.45 8.08 11.26
CA THR A 43 -6.75 6.87 10.48
C THR A 43 -5.76 6.69 9.34
N LEU A 44 -5.32 5.46 9.11
CA LEU A 44 -4.62 5.08 7.89
C LEU A 44 -5.66 4.74 6.82
N ARG A 45 -5.73 5.54 5.75
CA ARG A 45 -6.45 5.14 4.54
C ARG A 45 -5.48 4.61 3.51
N TRP A 46 -5.83 3.49 2.91
CA TRP A 46 -4.98 2.92 1.89
C TRP A 46 -5.76 2.15 0.85
N HIS A 47 -5.13 1.92 -0.29
CA HIS A 47 -5.66 1.06 -1.33
C HIS A 47 -4.55 0.40 -2.14
N VAL A 48 -4.94 -0.62 -2.91
CA VAL A 48 -4.07 -1.29 -3.87
C VAL A 48 -4.50 -0.90 -5.28
N THR A 49 -3.55 -0.46 -6.10
CA THR A 49 -3.71 -0.29 -7.54
C THR A 49 -2.82 -1.30 -8.24
N THR A 50 -3.40 -2.13 -9.11
CA THR A 50 -2.61 -2.97 -10.01
C THR A 50 -2.46 -2.28 -11.37
N ARG A 51 -1.21 -2.22 -11.86
CA ARG A 51 -0.87 -1.81 -13.23
C ARG A 51 -0.05 -2.92 -13.90
N PRO A 52 -0.68 -4.06 -14.19
CA PRO A 52 0.02 -5.16 -14.82
C PRO A 52 0.29 -4.82 -16.28
N SER A 53 1.42 -5.32 -16.79
CA SER A 53 1.64 -5.32 -18.24
C SER A 53 0.58 -6.20 -18.89
N ALA A 54 0.01 -5.77 -20.03
CA ALA A 54 -0.88 -6.59 -20.82
C ALA A 54 -0.21 -7.90 -21.29
N SER A 55 1.13 -7.95 -21.31
CA SER A 55 1.87 -9.19 -21.58
C SER A 55 1.83 -10.22 -20.43
N VAL A 56 1.56 -9.78 -19.19
CA VAL A 56 1.62 -10.63 -17.99
C VAL A 56 0.22 -11.01 -17.51
N LEU A 57 -0.65 -10.03 -17.28
CA LEU A 57 -2.05 -10.29 -16.86
C LEU A 57 -3.02 -9.69 -17.88
N LYS A 58 -3.38 -10.51 -18.86
CA LYS A 58 -4.26 -10.13 -19.98
C LYS A 58 -5.72 -9.95 -19.54
N LYS A 59 -6.20 -10.78 -18.62
CA LYS A 59 -7.62 -10.83 -18.24
C LYS A 59 -7.92 -9.95 -17.03
N THR A 60 -9.03 -9.21 -17.06
CA THR A 60 -9.52 -8.42 -15.91
C THR A 60 -9.63 -9.24 -14.63
N VAL A 61 -10.10 -10.48 -14.71
CA VAL A 61 -10.21 -11.39 -13.57
C VAL A 61 -8.86 -11.62 -12.87
N GLN A 62 -7.78 -11.78 -13.63
CA GLN A 62 -6.43 -11.95 -13.07
C GLN A 62 -5.93 -10.68 -12.39
N ARG A 63 -6.22 -9.51 -12.98
CA ARG A 63 -5.85 -8.21 -12.41
C ARG A 63 -6.57 -7.95 -11.08
N ASN A 64 -7.85 -8.29 -11.02
CA ASN A 64 -8.66 -8.20 -9.81
C ASN A 64 -8.19 -9.22 -8.76
N ALA A 65 -7.88 -10.46 -9.15
CA ALA A 65 -7.36 -11.46 -8.24
C ALA A 65 -6.00 -11.04 -7.64
N LEU A 66 -5.11 -10.45 -8.44
CA LEU A 66 -3.86 -9.90 -7.94
C LEU A 66 -4.10 -8.76 -6.95
N GLN A 67 -5.00 -7.84 -7.28
CA GLN A 67 -5.36 -6.73 -6.39
C GLN A 67 -5.92 -7.24 -5.06
N SER A 68 -6.82 -8.22 -5.09
CA SER A 68 -7.39 -8.86 -3.91
C SER A 68 -6.35 -9.59 -3.08
N LYS A 69 -5.40 -10.30 -3.71
CA LYS A 69 -4.29 -10.97 -3.03
C LYS A 69 -3.46 -9.97 -2.23
N TRP A 70 -3.02 -8.90 -2.88
CA TRP A 70 -2.25 -7.82 -2.23
C TRP A 70 -3.04 -7.12 -1.12
N TYR A 71 -4.34 -6.87 -1.34
CA TYR A 71 -5.20 -6.27 -0.32
C TYR A 71 -5.30 -7.18 0.91
N LYS A 72 -5.61 -8.46 0.73
CA LYS A 72 -5.73 -9.43 1.83
C LYS A 72 -4.42 -9.54 2.61
N LEU A 73 -3.29 -9.66 1.92
CA LEU A 73 -1.99 -9.83 2.58
C LEU A 73 -1.49 -8.56 3.26
N PHE A 74 -1.85 -7.38 2.76
CA PHE A 74 -1.55 -6.15 3.48
C PHE A 74 -2.42 -5.96 4.73
N CYS A 75 -3.70 -6.34 4.68
CA CYS A 75 -4.52 -6.44 5.90
C CYS A 75 -3.90 -7.38 6.93
N GLN A 76 -3.44 -8.56 6.50
CA GLN A 76 -2.78 -9.51 7.39
C GLN A 76 -1.49 -8.91 7.98
N ALA A 77 -0.66 -8.26 7.16
CA ALA A 77 0.54 -7.59 7.66
C ALA A 77 0.22 -6.50 8.70
N LEU A 78 -0.82 -5.69 8.48
CA LEU A 78 -1.27 -4.73 9.49
C LEU A 78 -1.67 -5.44 10.79
N TRP A 79 -2.37 -6.56 10.68
CA TRP A 79 -2.78 -7.35 11.85
C TRP A 79 -1.60 -7.95 12.60
N ASP A 80 -0.61 -8.50 11.89
CA ASP A 80 0.60 -9.07 12.49
C ASP A 80 1.44 -8.02 13.21
N HIS A 81 1.35 -6.75 12.80
CA HIS A 81 1.96 -5.59 13.46
C HIS A 81 1.08 -4.98 14.57
N GLY A 82 -0.07 -5.61 14.90
CA GLY A 82 -0.94 -5.17 15.98
C GLY A 82 -1.88 -4.01 15.61
N TYR A 83 -2.08 -3.74 14.33
CA TYR A 83 -3.00 -2.72 13.83
C TYR A 83 -4.28 -3.31 13.26
N THR A 84 -5.35 -2.51 13.16
CA THR A 84 -6.54 -2.83 12.35
C THR A 84 -6.26 -2.50 10.88
N ARG A 85 -7.18 -2.86 9.98
CA ARG A 85 -7.05 -2.50 8.56
C ARG A 85 -7.05 -0.97 8.34
N GLU A 86 -7.60 -0.20 9.28
CA GLU A 86 -7.61 1.26 9.28
C GLU A 86 -6.43 1.89 10.05
N GLY A 87 -5.46 1.07 10.49
CA GLY A 87 -4.27 1.54 11.19
C GLY A 87 -4.44 1.80 12.69
N ARG A 88 -5.60 1.54 13.30
CA ARG A 88 -5.77 1.67 14.77
C ARG A 88 -5.07 0.54 15.50
N LYS A 89 -4.69 0.71 16.76
CA LYS A 89 -4.15 -0.41 17.56
C LYS A 89 -5.26 -1.43 17.84
N GLN A 90 -5.02 -2.72 17.63
CA GLN A 90 -6.05 -3.77 17.77
C GLN A 90 -6.64 -3.88 19.18
N ASN A 91 -5.80 -3.75 20.20
CA ASN A 91 -6.22 -4.00 21.58
C ASN A 91 -6.91 -2.81 22.24
N THR A 92 -6.55 -1.59 21.84
CA THR A 92 -7.00 -0.37 22.51
C THR A 92 -7.92 0.49 21.64
N TRP A 93 -8.02 0.20 20.33
CA TRP A 93 -8.69 1.04 19.33
C TRP A 93 -8.19 2.49 19.27
N GLU A 94 -7.11 2.78 19.99
CA GLU A 94 -6.42 4.05 20.00
C GLU A 94 -5.78 4.33 18.64
N LYS A 95 -5.40 5.59 18.47
CA LYS A 95 -4.61 6.03 17.33
C LYS A 95 -3.34 5.18 17.21
N GLY A 96 -3.18 4.56 16.03
CA GLY A 96 -1.96 3.88 15.62
C GLY A 96 -1.38 4.60 14.41
N LEU A 97 -1.36 3.90 13.27
CA LEU A 97 -0.97 4.44 11.99
C LEU A 97 -2.02 5.42 11.45
N ALA A 98 -1.58 6.58 10.97
CA ALA A 98 -2.43 7.59 10.34
C ALA A 98 -1.81 8.18 9.07
N GLY A 99 -2.64 8.58 8.11
CA GLY A 99 -2.20 9.16 6.83
C GLY A 99 -2.75 8.37 5.65
N THR A 100 -2.15 8.53 4.48
CA THR A 100 -2.60 7.85 3.27
C THR A 100 -1.54 7.04 2.55
N LEU A 101 -1.92 5.90 2.00
CA LEU A 101 -1.01 4.96 1.37
C LEU A 101 -1.63 4.35 0.11
N GLU A 102 -0.96 4.50 -1.02
CA GLU A 102 -1.26 3.75 -2.23
C GLU A 102 -0.20 2.64 -2.42
N LEU A 103 -0.66 1.41 -2.62
CA LEU A 103 0.19 0.27 -3.01
C LEU A 103 0.06 0.05 -4.52
N ILE A 104 1.10 0.34 -5.29
CA ILE A 104 1.13 0.23 -6.75
C ILE A 104 1.87 -1.05 -7.17
N VAL A 105 1.10 -2.05 -7.60
CA VAL A 105 1.63 -3.33 -8.07
C VAL A 105 1.90 -3.26 -9.58
N ILE A 106 3.18 -3.32 -9.97
CA ILE A 106 3.62 -3.13 -11.36
C ILE A 106 3.97 -4.47 -12.00
N LYS A 107 3.70 -4.61 -13.30
CA LYS A 107 4.09 -5.79 -14.13
C LYS A 107 3.59 -7.14 -13.61
N GLY A 108 2.60 -7.17 -12.71
CA GLY A 108 2.10 -8.42 -12.12
C GLY A 108 2.93 -8.94 -10.94
N ALA A 109 3.75 -8.11 -10.30
CA ALA A 109 4.49 -8.49 -9.09
C ALA A 109 3.57 -9.15 -8.04
N GLY A 110 4.01 -10.26 -7.46
CA GLY A 110 3.20 -11.05 -6.53
C GLY A 110 2.21 -12.02 -7.17
N TRP A 111 2.10 -12.10 -8.50
CA TRP A 111 1.21 -13.06 -9.16
C TRP A 111 1.68 -14.51 -8.97
N ASP A 112 2.89 -14.82 -9.43
CA ASP A 112 3.50 -16.16 -9.34
C ASP A 112 4.28 -16.38 -8.03
N GLU A 113 4.33 -15.37 -7.14
CA GLU A 113 5.01 -15.48 -5.85
C GLU A 113 4.10 -16.14 -4.81
N SER A 114 4.69 -16.85 -3.83
CA SER A 114 3.92 -17.41 -2.72
C SER A 114 3.28 -16.30 -1.87
N GLU A 115 2.21 -16.64 -1.14
CA GLU A 115 1.58 -15.69 -0.21
C GLU A 115 2.57 -15.18 0.85
N GLU A 116 3.48 -16.04 1.33
CA GLU A 116 4.52 -15.69 2.30
C GLU A 116 5.48 -14.61 1.79
N VAL A 117 5.89 -14.70 0.51
CA VAL A 117 6.78 -13.70 -0.11
C VAL A 117 6.08 -12.34 -0.18
N VAL A 118 4.82 -12.32 -0.64
CA VAL A 118 4.04 -11.08 -0.73
C VAL A 118 3.74 -10.53 0.67
N LEU A 119 3.42 -11.37 1.64
CA LEU A 119 3.23 -10.98 3.04
C LEU A 119 4.49 -10.35 3.63
N GLY A 120 5.67 -10.93 3.36
CA GLY A 120 6.95 -10.35 3.76
C GLY A 120 7.22 -8.97 3.14
N GLN A 121 6.78 -8.74 1.89
CA GLN A 121 6.83 -7.41 1.27
C GLN A 121 5.84 -6.44 1.94
N CYS A 122 4.62 -6.87 2.22
CA CYS A 122 3.62 -6.10 2.97
C CYS A 122 4.13 -5.69 4.36
N SER A 123 4.73 -6.62 5.10
CA SER A 123 5.30 -6.38 6.43
C SER A 123 6.41 -5.30 6.40
N LYS A 124 7.28 -5.32 5.38
CA LYS A 124 8.29 -4.27 5.18
C LYS A 124 7.68 -2.89 4.93
N ILE A 125 6.54 -2.82 4.23
CA ILE A 125 5.83 -1.56 3.98
C ILE A 125 5.24 -1.03 5.29
N VAL A 126 4.61 -1.88 6.11
CA VAL A 126 4.08 -1.47 7.42
C VAL A 126 5.20 -0.91 8.30
N ALA A 127 6.32 -1.62 8.42
CA ALA A 127 7.49 -1.16 9.17
C ALA A 127 8.05 0.19 8.67
N ALA A 128 8.03 0.42 7.35
CA ALA A 128 8.44 1.70 6.78
C ALA A 128 7.49 2.84 7.16
N VAL A 129 6.17 2.59 7.17
CA VAL A 129 5.16 3.56 7.62
C VAL A 129 5.33 3.89 9.11
N GLU A 130 5.55 2.88 9.95
CA GLU A 130 5.86 3.07 11.38
C GLU A 130 7.10 3.94 11.59
N ALA A 131 8.20 3.61 10.88
CA ALA A 131 9.44 4.36 10.97
C ALA A 131 9.25 5.83 10.57
N GLU A 132 8.43 6.09 9.56
CA GLU A 132 8.15 7.45 9.10
C GLU A 132 7.31 8.25 10.10
N GLN A 133 6.30 7.62 10.71
CA GLN A 133 5.50 8.28 11.74
C GLN A 133 6.30 8.59 13.00
N ARG A 134 7.28 7.75 13.36
CA ARG A 134 8.19 8.01 14.50
C ARG A 134 9.14 9.18 14.29
N LYS A 135 9.52 9.50 13.05
CA LYS A 135 10.39 10.66 12.75
C LYS A 135 9.66 11.99 12.84
N THR A 136 8.34 11.96 12.80
CA THR A 136 7.48 13.12 12.56
C THR A 136 6.45 13.33 13.67
N GLY A 137 6.60 12.61 14.78
CA GLY A 137 5.93 12.83 16.06
C GLY A 137 6.99 13.12 17.12
#